data_AF-A0A7K2NW53-F1
#
_entry.id   AF-A0A7K2NW53-F1
#
_cell.length_a   1.000
_cell.length_b   1.000
_cell.length_c   1.000
_cell.angle_alpha   90.00
_cell.angle_beta   90.00
_cell.angle_gamma   90.00
#
_symmetry.space_group_name_H-M   'P 1'
#
loop_
_entity.id
_entity.type
_entity.pdbx_description
1 polymer ?
#
loop_
_entity_poly.entity_id
_entity_poly.type
_entity_poly.pdbx_seq_one_letter_code
_entity_poly.pdbx_strand_id
1 'polypeptide(L)'
;MPPRPRMLAAAITAALALGAQAVPAAAADGPAGDSTTTTSRGVEIPAFYTPPSELPGADGTLIRHEPLPLALSLPGIDGPLPGRATRLMYKSTDANGEAVAVTGAYIEPAAKWRGDGPRPLVAVAPGTMGQGDQCAASMALEHPLQLNGQTVSVGYEDLSVYRLLLRGVAVVVTDYVGLGTTDRLHTYVNRVDGAHAVLDSVRAARAL
;
A
#
# COMPACT_ATOMS: atom_id res chain seq x y z
N MET A 1 70.73 -20.69 -21.96
CA MET A 1 71.76 -20.17 -21.04
C MET A 1 71.03 -19.74 -19.76
N PRO A 2 71.27 -20.37 -18.60
CA PRO A 2 70.58 -20.01 -17.36
C PRO A 2 71.27 -18.79 -16.73
N PRO A 3 70.54 -18.05 -15.88
CA PRO A 3 70.97 -17.99 -14.49
C PRO A 3 69.81 -18.12 -13.50
N ARG A 4 69.97 -19.03 -12.53
CA ARG A 4 69.50 -18.84 -11.15
C ARG A 4 70.58 -17.97 -10.43
N PRO A 5 70.44 -17.43 -9.19
CA PRO A 5 69.47 -17.77 -8.14
C PRO A 5 69.04 -16.59 -7.19
N ARG A 6 68.18 -16.93 -6.21
CA ARG A 6 68.16 -16.48 -4.80
C ARG A 6 68.20 -14.97 -4.48
N MET A 7 67.17 -14.51 -3.76
CA MET A 7 67.37 -14.09 -2.36
C MET A 7 66.06 -14.11 -1.56
N LEU A 8 66.07 -14.91 -0.49
CA LEU A 8 65.21 -14.78 0.68
C LEU A 8 65.62 -13.52 1.46
N ALA A 9 64.65 -12.81 2.02
CA ALA A 9 64.65 -12.30 3.41
C ALA A 9 63.27 -11.68 3.66
N ALA A 10 62.38 -12.28 4.44
CA ALA A 10 62.40 -12.47 5.90
C ALA A 10 62.06 -11.18 6.67
N ALA A 11 60.89 -11.17 7.30
CA ALA A 11 60.65 -10.70 8.67
C ALA A 11 59.14 -10.82 8.97
N ILE A 12 58.67 -11.75 9.82
CA ILE A 12 58.58 -11.61 11.30
C ILE A 12 57.39 -10.68 11.63
N THR A 13 56.30 -11.04 12.33
CA THR A 13 56.03 -12.12 13.30
C THR A 13 54.55 -12.11 13.69
N ALA A 14 54.05 -13.30 14.07
CA ALA A 14 53.23 -13.62 15.26
C ALA A 14 52.00 -12.76 15.63
N ALA A 15 50.93 -13.26 16.23
CA ALA A 15 50.34 -14.56 16.55
C ALA A 15 49.11 -14.21 17.42
N LEU A 16 48.21 -15.17 17.61
CA LEU A 16 47.18 -15.23 18.67
C LEU A 16 45.95 -14.33 18.41
N ALA A 17 44.71 -14.73 18.68
CA ALA A 17 44.13 -15.98 19.17
C ALA A 17 42.60 -15.81 19.21
N LEU A 18 41.89 -16.95 19.24
CA LEU A 18 40.59 -17.18 19.90
C LEU A 18 39.32 -16.51 19.31
N GLY A 19 38.55 -17.35 18.60
CA GLY A 19 37.20 -17.76 19.03
C GLY A 19 36.11 -16.71 19.11
N ALA A 20 35.26 -16.66 18.08
CA ALA A 20 33.87 -16.25 18.22
C ALA A 20 32.98 -17.42 17.81
N GLN A 21 32.13 -17.82 18.74
CA GLN A 21 31.24 -18.96 18.66
C GLN A 21 30.15 -18.71 17.62
N ALA A 22 29.86 -19.69 16.78
CA ALA A 22 28.67 -19.68 15.94
C ALA A 22 27.44 -19.84 16.85
N VAL A 23 26.61 -18.81 16.92
CA VAL A 23 25.26 -18.91 17.46
C VAL A 23 24.39 -19.54 16.37
N PRO A 24 23.71 -20.68 16.61
CA PRO A 24 22.65 -21.09 15.70
C PRO A 24 21.51 -20.08 15.86
N ALA A 25 21.32 -19.23 14.86
CA ALA A 25 20.08 -18.51 14.70
C ALA A 25 18.99 -19.55 14.49
N ALA A 26 18.14 -19.74 15.50
CA ALA A 26 16.87 -20.42 15.30
C ALA A 26 16.09 -19.59 14.27
N ALA A 27 15.98 -20.11 13.05
CA ALA A 27 15.10 -19.57 12.04
C ALA A 27 13.66 -19.70 12.56
N ALA A 28 13.06 -18.58 12.95
CA ALA A 28 11.62 -18.47 13.00
C ALA A 28 11.16 -18.25 11.56
N ASP A 29 10.61 -19.29 10.94
CA ASP A 29 9.93 -19.20 9.65
C ASP A 29 8.67 -18.33 9.79
N GLY A 30 8.79 -17.08 9.35
CA GLY A 30 7.69 -16.19 8.99
C GLY A 30 8.16 -15.34 7.82
N PRO A 31 7.32 -15.02 6.82
CA PRO A 31 7.76 -14.19 5.72
C PRO A 31 8.13 -12.82 6.28
N ALA A 32 9.42 -12.50 6.23
CA ALA A 32 9.93 -11.18 6.50
C ALA A 32 9.44 -10.25 5.38
N GLY A 33 8.27 -9.66 5.58
CA GLY A 33 7.97 -8.39 4.94
C GLY A 33 8.89 -7.36 5.59
N ASP A 34 9.86 -6.84 4.86
CA ASP A 34 10.67 -5.73 5.33
C ASP A 34 9.72 -4.61 5.77
N SER A 35 9.70 -4.33 7.08
CA SER A 35 8.94 -3.22 7.69
C SER A 35 9.59 -1.86 7.37
N THR A 36 10.07 -1.68 6.14
CA THR A 36 10.75 -0.47 5.71
C THR A 36 9.73 0.55 5.23
N THR A 37 9.61 1.64 5.98
CA THR A 37 8.91 2.82 5.50
C THR A 37 9.78 3.54 4.47
N THR A 38 9.15 4.14 3.46
CA THR A 38 9.82 4.86 2.38
C THR A 38 9.41 6.33 2.43
N THR A 39 10.31 7.26 2.10
CA THR A 39 9.95 8.68 2.04
C THR A 39 9.67 9.12 0.61
N SER A 40 8.44 9.55 0.34
CA SER A 40 8.08 10.20 -0.92
C SER A 40 7.82 11.69 -0.71
N ARG A 41 8.62 12.55 -1.35
CA ARG A 41 8.50 14.03 -1.28
C ARG A 41 8.39 14.58 0.15
N GLY A 42 9.17 14.02 1.07
CA GLY A 42 9.21 14.44 2.47
C GLY A 42 8.06 13.93 3.33
N VAL A 43 7.24 13.00 2.81
CA VAL A 43 6.19 12.29 3.55
C VAL A 43 6.61 10.83 3.72
N GLU A 44 6.48 10.31 4.93
CA GLU A 44 6.71 8.90 5.22
C GLU A 44 5.53 8.05 4.72
N ILE A 45 5.85 7.03 3.95
CA ILE A 45 4.91 6.08 3.37
C ILE A 45 4.93 4.81 4.22
N PRO A 46 3.79 4.41 4.83
CA PRO A 46 3.73 3.22 5.65
C PRO A 46 4.13 1.96 4.87
N ALA A 47 4.76 1.00 5.56
CA ALA A 47 5.16 -0.30 4.97
C ALA A 47 3.98 -1.07 4.35
N PHE A 48 2.74 -0.78 4.79
CA PHE A 48 1.52 -1.30 4.16
C PHE A 48 1.48 -1.04 2.65
N TYR A 49 2.07 0.04 2.15
CA TYR A 49 2.03 0.38 0.73
C TYR A 49 3.17 -0.24 -0.09
N THR A 50 4.12 -0.94 0.53
CA THR A 50 5.22 -1.62 -0.19
C THR A 50 4.77 -3.00 -0.65
N PRO A 51 4.53 -3.25 -1.96
CA PRO A 51 4.03 -4.54 -2.42
C PRO A 51 4.96 -5.70 -2.08
N PRO A 52 4.42 -6.91 -1.78
CA PRO A 52 5.26 -8.10 -1.67
C PRO A 52 5.83 -8.50 -3.04
N SER A 53 6.94 -9.22 -3.04
CA SER A 53 7.58 -9.71 -4.27
C SER A 53 6.74 -10.76 -5.02
N GLU A 54 5.87 -11.46 -4.30
CA GLU A 54 4.97 -12.48 -4.85
C GLU A 54 3.51 -12.01 -4.74
N LEU A 55 2.80 -12.07 -5.86
CA LEU A 55 1.40 -11.67 -5.95
C LEU A 55 0.50 -12.89 -6.22
N PRO A 56 -0.72 -12.92 -5.69
CA PRO A 56 -1.68 -13.98 -5.99
C PRO A 56 -2.09 -13.96 -7.46
N GLY A 57 -2.55 -15.10 -7.98
CA GLY A 57 -2.84 -15.23 -9.42
C GLY A 57 -4.06 -14.44 -9.90
N ALA A 58 -5.16 -14.46 -9.15
CA ALA A 58 -6.45 -13.93 -9.61
C ALA A 58 -6.61 -12.43 -9.34
N ASP A 59 -7.13 -11.69 -10.31
CA ASP A 59 -7.45 -10.27 -10.19
C ASP A 59 -8.51 -9.99 -9.11
N GLY A 60 -8.27 -8.97 -8.29
CA GLY A 60 -9.09 -8.61 -7.15
C GLY A 60 -8.87 -9.47 -5.91
N THR A 61 -7.90 -10.39 -5.92
CA THR A 61 -7.54 -11.15 -4.71
C THR A 61 -6.89 -10.23 -3.69
N LEU A 62 -7.39 -10.24 -2.44
CA LEU A 62 -6.77 -9.51 -1.33
C LEU A 62 -5.38 -10.06 -1.05
N ILE A 63 -4.40 -9.16 -1.02
CA ILE A 63 -3.02 -9.42 -0.61
C ILE A 63 -2.92 -9.23 0.91
N ARG A 64 -3.46 -8.10 1.42
CA ARG A 64 -3.56 -7.79 2.85
C ARG A 64 -4.56 -6.67 3.10
N HIS A 65 -4.99 -6.53 4.34
CA HIS A 65 -5.85 -5.44 4.78
C HIS A 65 -5.59 -5.08 6.24
N GLU A 66 -5.84 -3.83 6.61
CA GLU A 66 -5.71 -3.31 7.98
C GLU A 66 -6.77 -2.24 8.26
N PRO A 67 -7.12 -1.96 9.53
CA PRO A 67 -7.98 -0.83 9.85
C PRO A 67 -7.40 0.50 9.34
N LEU A 68 -8.25 1.33 8.71
CA LEU A 68 -7.89 2.68 8.28
C LEU A 68 -8.56 3.71 9.20
N PRO A 69 -7.81 4.51 9.96
CA PRO A 69 -8.37 5.65 10.68
C PRO A 69 -8.86 6.70 9.69
N LEU A 70 -10.15 7.04 9.74
CA LEU A 70 -10.68 8.16 8.99
C LEU A 70 -10.35 9.47 9.70
N ALA A 71 -9.93 10.49 8.94
CA ALA A 71 -9.58 11.80 9.47
C ALA A 71 -10.75 12.48 10.19
N LEU A 72 -11.96 12.35 9.62
CA LEU A 72 -13.20 12.82 10.23
C LEU A 72 -13.98 11.62 10.73
N SER A 73 -13.72 11.25 11.99
CA SER A 73 -14.41 10.16 12.67
C SER A 73 -14.99 10.65 14.00
N LEU A 74 -16.24 10.30 14.27
CA LEU A 74 -16.93 10.58 15.53
C LEU A 74 -17.43 9.28 16.16
N PRO A 75 -17.44 9.16 17.50
CA PRO A 75 -18.08 8.03 18.14
C PRO A 75 -19.58 8.02 17.84
N GLY A 76 -20.14 6.83 17.59
CA GLY A 76 -21.55 6.63 17.32
C GLY A 76 -22.09 5.38 18.01
N ILE A 77 -23.42 5.29 18.11
CA ILE A 77 -24.12 4.20 18.83
C ILE A 77 -23.88 2.85 18.14
N ASP A 78 -23.93 2.82 16.81
CA ASP A 78 -23.77 1.63 15.98
C ASP A 78 -22.34 1.48 15.40
N GLY A 79 -21.38 2.26 15.92
CA GLY A 79 -20.00 2.34 15.43
C GLY A 79 -19.55 3.78 15.10
N PRO A 80 -18.28 3.98 14.71
CA PRO A 80 -17.78 5.30 14.35
C PRO A 80 -18.49 5.84 13.11
N LEU A 81 -18.90 7.11 13.15
CA LEU A 81 -19.40 7.85 11.99
C LEU A 81 -18.20 8.43 11.21
N PRO A 82 -18.23 8.42 9.86
CA PRO A 82 -19.33 7.96 9.01
C PRO A 82 -19.36 6.43 8.81
N GLY A 83 -18.32 5.72 9.20
CA GLY A 83 -18.24 4.27 9.07
C GLY A 83 -16.90 3.69 9.55
N ARG A 84 -16.74 2.39 9.37
CA ARG A 84 -15.46 1.69 9.61
C ARG A 84 -14.73 1.54 8.28
N ALA A 85 -13.53 2.10 8.20
CA ALA A 85 -12.70 1.98 7.03
C ALA A 85 -11.63 0.89 7.20
N THR A 86 -11.35 0.20 6.12
CA THR A 86 -10.34 -0.85 5.98
C THR A 86 -9.46 -0.50 4.81
N ARG A 87 -8.17 -0.28 5.05
CA ARG A 87 -7.17 -0.16 4.00
C ARG A 87 -6.93 -1.56 3.43
N LEU A 88 -6.86 -1.66 2.12
CA LEU A 88 -6.71 -2.93 1.42
C LEU A 88 -5.62 -2.82 0.36
N MET A 89 -4.92 -3.93 0.14
CA MET A 89 -4.03 -4.14 -0.98
C MET A 89 -4.50 -5.38 -1.72
N TYR A 90 -4.63 -5.30 -3.04
CA TYR A 90 -5.16 -6.37 -3.87
C TYR A 90 -4.36 -6.49 -5.15
N LYS A 91 -4.39 -7.68 -5.75
CA LYS A 91 -3.77 -7.92 -7.05
C LYS A 91 -4.64 -7.38 -8.16
N SER A 92 -4.02 -6.73 -9.14
CA SER A 92 -4.60 -6.30 -10.40
C SER A 92 -3.63 -6.67 -11.54
N THR A 93 -3.94 -6.24 -12.76
CA THR A 93 -3.11 -6.46 -13.95
C THR A 93 -2.96 -5.13 -14.69
N ASP A 94 -1.73 -4.75 -15.04
CA ASP A 94 -1.49 -3.50 -15.78
C ASP A 94 -1.70 -3.65 -17.30
N ALA A 95 -1.52 -2.55 -18.02
CA ALA A 95 -1.74 -2.44 -19.46
C ALA A 95 -0.77 -3.28 -20.29
N ASN A 96 0.34 -3.74 -19.70
CA ASN A 96 1.28 -4.66 -20.34
C ASN A 96 0.90 -6.13 -20.08
N GLY A 97 -0.11 -6.38 -19.26
CA GLY A 97 -0.51 -7.72 -18.84
C GLY A 97 0.28 -8.24 -17.64
N GLU A 98 1.04 -7.38 -16.95
CA GLU A 98 1.84 -7.76 -15.80
C GLU A 98 1.02 -7.69 -14.50
N ALA A 99 1.27 -8.62 -13.58
CA ALA A 99 0.62 -8.60 -12.27
C ALA A 99 1.15 -7.45 -11.42
N VAL A 100 0.24 -6.70 -10.78
CA VAL A 100 0.58 -5.54 -9.95
C VAL A 100 -0.24 -5.54 -8.67
N ALA A 101 0.33 -4.99 -7.59
CA ALA A 101 -0.45 -4.67 -6.40
C ALA A 101 -1.05 -3.27 -6.55
N VAL A 102 -2.27 -3.10 -6.05
CA VAL A 102 -2.94 -1.80 -5.95
C VAL A 102 -3.50 -1.67 -4.55
N THR A 103 -3.41 -0.46 -3.98
CA THR A 103 -4.01 -0.15 -2.68
C THR A 103 -5.35 0.57 -2.83
N GLY A 104 -6.07 0.66 -1.72
CA GLY A 104 -7.32 1.39 -1.65
C GLY A 104 -7.92 1.30 -0.25
N ALA A 105 -9.18 1.71 -0.16
CA ALA A 105 -9.93 1.66 1.08
C ALA A 105 -11.37 1.18 0.83
N TYR A 106 -11.83 0.22 1.63
CA TYR A 106 -13.24 -0.11 1.78
C TYR A 106 -13.79 0.59 3.00
N ILE A 107 -14.98 1.19 2.91
CA ILE A 107 -15.66 1.84 4.03
C ILE A 107 -17.07 1.29 4.16
N GLU A 108 -17.28 0.58 5.26
CA GLU A 108 -18.57 0.07 5.72
C GLU A 108 -19.32 1.20 6.45
N PRO A 109 -20.49 1.64 5.98
CA PRO A 109 -21.18 2.78 6.56
C PRO A 109 -21.87 2.39 7.86
N ALA A 110 -21.76 3.26 8.86
CA ALA A 110 -22.52 3.11 10.11
C ALA A 110 -24.02 3.37 9.90
N ALA A 111 -24.38 4.16 8.89
CA ALA A 111 -25.79 4.42 8.56
C ALA A 111 -26.45 3.16 7.95
N LYS A 112 -27.69 2.91 8.37
CA LYS A 112 -28.55 1.87 7.78
C LYS A 112 -28.93 2.27 6.35
N TRP A 113 -28.86 1.32 5.42
CA TRP A 113 -29.43 1.49 4.07
C TRP A 113 -30.96 1.59 4.18
N ARG A 114 -31.55 2.58 3.50
CA ARG A 114 -33.00 2.86 3.54
C ARG A 114 -33.71 2.69 2.21
N GLY A 115 -32.99 2.35 1.13
CA GLY A 115 -33.60 2.04 -0.15
C GLY A 115 -34.03 0.59 -0.24
N ASP A 116 -34.62 0.24 -1.38
CA ASP A 116 -35.07 -1.13 -1.64
C ASP A 116 -33.88 -2.07 -1.88
N GLY A 117 -34.03 -3.34 -1.48
CA GLY A 117 -33.05 -4.39 -1.74
C GLY A 117 -31.78 -4.33 -0.87
N PRO A 118 -30.72 -5.07 -1.25
CA PRO A 118 -29.47 -5.09 -0.51
C PRO A 118 -28.75 -3.74 -0.59
N ARG A 119 -27.92 -3.46 0.43
CA ARG A 119 -27.06 -2.26 0.44
C ARG A 119 -26.18 -2.23 -0.82
N PRO A 120 -26.13 -1.12 -1.57
CA PRO A 120 -25.23 -0.98 -2.70
C PRO A 120 -23.78 -0.73 -2.25
N LEU A 121 -22.85 -1.20 -3.07
CA LEU A 121 -21.44 -0.83 -3.04
C LEU A 121 -21.14 0.09 -4.22
N VAL A 122 -20.59 1.28 -3.93
CA VAL A 122 -20.11 2.23 -4.94
C VAL A 122 -18.60 2.20 -4.99
N ALA A 123 -18.05 1.99 -6.20
CA ALA A 123 -16.64 2.23 -6.46
C ALA A 123 -16.44 3.71 -6.79
N VAL A 124 -15.71 4.42 -5.94
CA VAL A 124 -15.23 5.77 -6.23
C VAL A 124 -13.90 5.62 -6.94
N ALA A 125 -13.86 6.15 -8.17
CA ALA A 125 -12.68 6.24 -9.01
C ALA A 125 -12.17 7.68 -8.89
N PRO A 126 -11.15 7.97 -8.05
CA PRO A 126 -10.74 9.34 -7.78
C PRO A 126 -10.31 10.07 -9.04
N GLY A 127 -10.50 11.39 -9.05
CA GLY A 127 -9.88 12.28 -10.02
C GLY A 127 -8.35 12.37 -9.85
N THR A 128 -7.75 13.40 -10.43
CA THR A 128 -6.31 13.65 -10.31
C THR A 128 -5.92 13.94 -8.85
N MET A 129 -5.16 13.04 -8.23
CA MET A 129 -4.64 13.19 -6.87
C MET A 129 -3.16 13.58 -6.82
N GLY A 130 -2.38 13.19 -7.85
CA GLY A 130 -0.95 13.47 -7.96
C GLY A 130 -0.19 12.32 -8.62
N GLN A 131 1.14 12.29 -8.42
CA GLN A 131 2.03 11.28 -9.01
C GLN A 131 2.84 10.48 -7.99
N GLY A 132 2.94 10.95 -6.74
CA GLY A 132 3.75 10.32 -5.71
C GLY A 132 2.92 9.44 -4.79
N ASP A 133 3.60 8.61 -4.00
CA ASP A 133 2.96 7.65 -3.10
C ASP A 133 2.06 8.33 -2.06
N GLN A 134 2.48 9.49 -1.56
CA GLN A 134 1.73 10.32 -0.62
C GLN A 134 0.39 10.86 -1.18
N CYS A 135 0.18 10.76 -2.48
CA CYS A 135 -1.04 11.20 -3.16
C CYS A 135 -2.13 10.11 -3.22
N ALA A 136 -1.91 8.92 -2.65
CA ALA A 136 -2.92 7.87 -2.59
C ALA A 136 -4.23 8.36 -1.96
N ALA A 137 -5.36 7.97 -2.54
CA ALA A 137 -6.68 8.35 -2.04
C ALA A 137 -6.98 7.69 -0.68
N SER A 138 -6.49 6.47 -0.44
CA SER A 138 -6.57 5.81 0.86
C SER A 138 -5.80 6.55 1.95
N MET A 139 -4.69 7.23 1.61
CA MET A 139 -3.98 8.11 2.55
C MET A 139 -4.74 9.41 2.77
N ALA A 140 -5.36 9.96 1.72
CA ALA A 140 -6.16 11.18 1.83
C ALA A 140 -7.35 11.02 2.80
N LEU A 141 -7.98 9.83 2.83
CA LEU A 141 -9.03 9.50 3.81
C LEU A 141 -8.58 9.59 5.28
N GLU A 142 -7.28 9.41 5.56
CA GLU A 142 -6.66 9.54 6.89
C GLU A 142 -6.03 10.92 7.11
N HIS A 143 -5.50 11.53 6.04
CA HIS A 143 -4.80 12.81 6.02
C HIS A 143 -5.31 13.68 4.86
N PRO A 144 -6.47 14.34 5.01
CA PRO A 144 -7.20 15.00 3.92
C PRO A 144 -6.46 16.21 3.33
N LEU A 145 -5.45 16.70 4.02
CA LEU A 145 -4.52 17.70 3.52
C LEU A 145 -3.10 17.28 3.88
N GLN A 146 -2.29 17.00 2.87
CA GLN A 146 -0.84 16.91 3.02
C GLN A 146 -0.20 18.02 2.20
N LEU A 147 0.50 18.92 2.88
CA LEU A 147 1.16 20.06 2.27
C LEU A 147 2.52 20.26 2.92
N ASN A 148 3.55 20.28 2.09
CA ASN A 148 4.89 20.73 2.47
C ASN A 148 5.52 21.50 1.29
N GLY A 149 6.80 21.89 1.39
CA GLY A 149 7.49 22.60 0.31
C GLY A 149 7.75 21.78 -0.98
N GLN A 150 7.33 20.51 -1.03
CA GLN A 150 7.62 19.55 -2.09
C GLN A 150 6.37 18.84 -2.63
N THR A 151 5.26 18.80 -1.89
CA THR A 151 4.03 18.11 -2.27
C THR A 151 2.78 18.84 -1.79
N VAL A 152 1.71 18.67 -2.54
CA VAL A 152 0.34 18.98 -2.13
C VAL A 152 -0.55 17.80 -2.51
N SER A 153 -1.31 17.28 -1.55
CA SER A 153 -2.34 16.26 -1.74
C SER A 153 -3.58 16.70 -0.96
N VAL A 154 -4.75 16.58 -1.60
CA VAL A 154 -6.04 17.04 -1.07
C VAL A 154 -7.08 15.94 -1.27
N GLY A 155 -7.67 15.46 -0.18
CA GLY A 155 -8.77 14.49 -0.15
C GLY A 155 -10.12 15.08 -0.56
N TYR A 156 -10.20 15.72 -1.73
CA TYR A 156 -11.46 16.36 -2.16
C TYR A 156 -12.58 15.34 -2.43
N GLU A 157 -12.22 14.08 -2.71
CA GLU A 157 -13.17 12.98 -2.85
C GLU A 157 -13.80 12.55 -1.51
N ASP A 158 -13.20 12.86 -0.37
CA ASP A 158 -13.73 12.48 0.95
C ASP A 158 -15.15 13.01 1.16
N LEU A 159 -15.45 14.20 0.61
CA LEU A 159 -16.78 14.79 0.66
C LEU A 159 -17.83 13.92 -0.09
N SER A 160 -17.46 13.39 -1.26
CA SER A 160 -18.34 12.55 -2.06
C SER A 160 -18.53 11.19 -1.38
N VAL A 161 -17.43 10.60 -0.89
CA VAL A 161 -17.41 9.35 -0.11
C VAL A 161 -18.31 9.47 1.12
N TYR A 162 -18.13 10.50 1.96
CA TYR A 162 -18.89 10.64 3.20
C TYR A 162 -20.37 10.89 2.95
N ARG A 163 -20.73 11.59 1.87
CA ARG A 163 -22.13 11.76 1.48
C ARG A 163 -22.80 10.43 1.14
N LEU A 164 -22.09 9.49 0.51
CA LEU A 164 -22.58 8.14 0.24
C LEU A 164 -22.73 7.34 1.55
N LEU A 165 -21.71 7.38 2.41
CA LEU A 165 -21.71 6.67 3.68
C LEU A 165 -22.87 7.11 4.59
N LEU A 166 -23.15 8.42 4.65
CA LEU A 166 -24.29 8.98 5.41
C LEU A 166 -25.66 8.53 4.87
N ARG A 167 -25.72 8.03 3.63
CA ARG A 167 -26.92 7.42 3.04
C ARG A 167 -26.98 5.91 3.22
N GLY A 168 -26.00 5.33 3.93
CA GLY A 168 -25.90 3.90 4.17
C GLY A 168 -25.38 3.12 2.95
N VAL A 169 -24.74 3.79 2.00
CA VAL A 169 -24.10 3.17 0.82
C VAL A 169 -22.66 2.82 1.18
N ALA A 170 -22.25 1.58 0.92
CA ALA A 170 -20.85 1.18 1.12
C ALA A 170 -19.98 1.72 0.00
N VAL A 171 -18.72 2.04 0.30
CA VAL A 171 -17.80 2.65 -0.66
C VAL A 171 -16.51 1.86 -0.71
N VAL A 172 -16.00 1.63 -1.91
CA VAL A 172 -14.60 1.26 -2.14
C VAL A 172 -13.93 2.37 -2.95
N VAL A 173 -12.75 2.80 -2.53
CA VAL A 173 -11.90 3.76 -3.22
C VAL A 173 -10.64 3.03 -3.66
N THR A 174 -10.26 3.19 -4.94
CA THR A 174 -9.00 2.66 -5.47
C THR A 174 -7.95 3.76 -5.54
N ASP A 175 -6.69 3.44 -5.26
CA ASP A 175 -5.58 4.37 -5.49
C ASP A 175 -5.12 4.37 -6.95
N TYR A 176 -5.46 3.34 -7.74
CA TYR A 176 -4.88 3.02 -9.05
C TYR A 176 -3.44 2.49 -8.99
N VAL A 177 -3.02 1.92 -10.13
CA VAL A 177 -1.68 1.35 -10.31
C VAL A 177 -0.60 2.42 -10.09
N GLY A 178 0.35 2.14 -9.20
CA GLY A 178 1.51 3.00 -8.93
C GLY A 178 1.22 4.27 -8.12
N LEU A 179 -0.01 4.49 -7.65
CA LEU A 179 -0.30 5.58 -6.71
C LEU A 179 -0.39 4.97 -5.31
N GLY A 180 0.48 5.43 -4.41
CA GLY A 180 0.63 4.84 -3.08
C GLY A 180 1.64 3.72 -3.03
N THR A 181 1.60 2.80 -3.99
CA THR A 181 2.51 1.65 -4.05
C THR A 181 3.93 2.07 -4.42
N THR A 182 4.89 1.78 -3.53
CA THR A 182 6.27 2.32 -3.58
C THR A 182 7.19 1.68 -4.62
N ASP A 183 6.72 0.67 -5.34
CA ASP A 183 7.50 -0.13 -6.29
C ASP A 183 7.52 0.44 -7.71
N ARG A 184 6.59 1.35 -8.04
CA ARG A 184 6.45 1.86 -9.41
C ARG A 184 5.77 3.22 -9.48
N LEU A 185 5.95 3.88 -10.63
CA LEU A 185 5.33 5.19 -10.89
C LEU A 185 3.85 5.05 -11.24
N HIS A 186 3.02 5.95 -10.71
CA HIS A 186 1.61 6.04 -11.07
C HIS A 186 1.40 6.23 -12.59
N THR A 187 0.58 5.37 -13.19
CA THR A 187 0.26 5.37 -14.62
C THR A 187 -0.91 6.30 -14.94
N TYR A 188 -0.75 7.57 -14.57
CA TYR A 188 -1.78 8.59 -14.67
C TYR A 188 -2.45 8.60 -16.05
N VAL A 189 -3.80 8.65 -16.02
CA VAL A 189 -4.72 8.62 -17.16
C VAL A 189 -4.59 7.41 -18.09
N ASN A 190 -3.90 6.34 -17.68
CA ASN A 190 -3.94 5.07 -18.40
C ASN A 190 -5.31 4.40 -18.23
N ARG A 191 -6.09 4.39 -19.31
CA ARG A 191 -7.46 3.83 -19.33
C ARG A 191 -7.53 2.35 -18.94
N VAL A 192 -6.52 1.54 -19.27
CA VAL A 192 -6.54 0.09 -19.03
C VAL A 192 -6.23 -0.17 -17.56
N ASP A 193 -5.16 0.42 -17.04
CA ASP A 193 -4.77 0.32 -15.63
C ASP A 193 -5.89 0.83 -14.71
N GLY A 194 -6.48 1.99 -15.05
CA GLY A 194 -7.59 2.55 -14.29
C GLY A 194 -8.82 1.64 -14.29
N ALA A 195 -9.18 1.06 -15.44
CA ALA A 195 -10.33 0.16 -15.53
C ALA A 195 -10.12 -1.12 -14.71
N HIS A 196 -8.96 -1.75 -14.81
CA HIS A 196 -8.64 -2.95 -14.04
C HIS A 196 -8.64 -2.65 -12.54
N ALA A 197 -7.93 -1.60 -12.10
CA ALA A 197 -7.88 -1.21 -10.69
C ALA A 197 -9.26 -0.93 -10.10
N VAL A 198 -10.15 -0.22 -10.82
CA VAL A 198 -11.52 0.03 -10.33
C VAL A 198 -12.31 -1.27 -10.19
N LEU A 199 -12.31 -2.14 -11.21
CA LEU A 199 -13.07 -3.40 -11.16
C LEU A 199 -12.53 -4.36 -10.09
N ASP A 200 -11.21 -4.42 -9.94
CA ASP A 200 -10.53 -5.31 -9.01
C ASP A 200 -10.68 -4.84 -7.57
N SER A 201 -10.77 -3.51 -7.33
CA SER A 201 -11.11 -2.98 -6.01
C SER A 201 -12.49 -3.46 -5.52
N VAL A 202 -13.48 -3.57 -6.42
CA VAL A 202 -14.81 -4.09 -6.09
C VAL A 202 -14.74 -5.58 -5.76
N ARG A 203 -13.95 -6.35 -6.50
CA ARG A 203 -13.73 -7.78 -6.23
C ARG A 203 -13.07 -7.97 -4.85
N ALA A 204 -12.04 -7.17 -4.55
CA ALA A 204 -11.36 -7.19 -3.27
C ALA A 204 -12.28 -6.81 -2.12
N ALA A 205 -13.07 -5.74 -2.27
CA ALA A 205 -14.03 -5.29 -1.26
C ALA A 205 -15.11 -6.33 -0.94
N ARG A 206 -15.52 -7.16 -1.92
CA ARG A 206 -16.50 -8.24 -1.71
C ARG A 206 -15.95 -9.43 -0.92
N ALA A 207 -14.64 -9.50 -0.71
CA ALA A 207 -13.99 -10.53 0.09
C ALA A 207 -13.74 -10.10 1.56
N LEU A 208 -14.12 -8.86 1.93
CA LEU A 208 -14.03 -8.32 3.29
C LEU A 208 -15.30 -8.60 4.11
#